data_AF-A0A9X1MR82-F1
#
_entry.id   AF-A0A9X1MR82-F1
#
_cell.length_a   1.000
_cell.length_b   1.000
_cell.length_c   1.000
_cell.angle_alpha   90.00
_cell.angle_beta   90.00
_cell.angle_gamma   90.00
#
_symmetry.space_group_name_H-M   'P 1'
#
loop_
_entity.id
_entity.type
_entity.pdbx_description
1 polymer ?
#
loop_
_entity_poly.entity_id
_entity_poly.type
_entity_poly.pdbx_seq_one_letter_code
_entity_poly.pdbx_strand_id
1 'polypeptide(L)'
;MRKARIRRLGALLRAKQKKKSKDANSISANEEFVEAQWLACMMMYPERLSEDALPLQVFRVPCHRDIYSALLGLHLTGDEDRDDQQLLADLLTYGYDKLTASALIQAVMHSGGDMNNLADYAAALRKRLTQEPEPVELPRDGEIVRLELGGGSSFRTLTTEELFAEQKPREWLLANFLTRNEPAVIVGPSKTLKSSLAVDLCAALARGGKFLGQFAAEKPLRVGFAGSSHQQQTLTDLTQRWGEARQAAPNRNNLMWMLTTDNPAEPECLGKLRDWITKHELEVVVIDAIRLSSTGKRKQAEALQTLAQCCLDNGATPILCVQTRKEMKPGKLEASILAGSLDFAQQWLLVNRRQDYAPGSGEHRLWLTLGGYAGQGGEWGVDVEEGRLTGVGRRWQTIVHEAETLRDEAERLKDAAMDERMRSRIRLAMTDLGEAHATKLRVRENCGMNGTKFARAWDRMVAAGEIEKIVNEKQSCYPRYRLITPAQEKNDAVESSPTVEKSRVSGPVNPPTSTDALQNAPTGQPNLAQGKSPTATQPWVGMCMNDVSPNGAI
;
A
#
# COMPACT_ATOMS: atom_id res chain seq x y z
N MET A 1 -10.33 52.91 25.84
CA MET A 1 -9.19 52.01 26.17
C MET A 1 -9.12 50.75 25.31
N ARG A 2 -10.25 50.16 24.89
CA ARG A 2 -10.33 48.96 24.02
C ARG A 2 -9.70 49.13 22.62
N LYS A 3 -10.01 50.23 21.92
CA LYS A 3 -9.32 50.63 20.67
C LYS A 3 -7.80 50.68 20.83
N ALA A 4 -7.28 51.04 22.00
CA ALA A 4 -5.83 51.09 22.25
C ALA A 4 -5.23 49.70 22.50
N ARG A 5 -5.96 48.77 23.13
CA ARG A 5 -5.50 47.40 23.43
C ARG A 5 -5.46 46.52 22.17
N ILE A 6 -6.51 46.58 21.35
CA ILE A 6 -6.57 45.91 20.04
C ILE A 6 -5.55 46.50 19.06
N ARG A 7 -5.40 47.84 19.02
CA ARG A 7 -4.31 48.48 18.24
C ARG A 7 -2.93 48.05 18.72
N ARG A 8 -2.71 47.85 20.03
CA ARG A 8 -1.41 47.42 20.59
C ARG A 8 -1.11 45.95 20.26
N LEU A 9 -2.11 45.07 20.32
CA LEU A 9 -1.97 43.66 19.92
C LEU A 9 -1.76 43.53 18.40
N GLY A 10 -2.56 44.24 17.60
CA GLY A 10 -2.43 44.29 16.15
C GLY A 10 -1.13 44.98 15.68
N ALA A 11 -0.57 45.92 16.45
CA ALA A 11 0.74 46.51 16.16
C ALA A 11 1.89 45.54 16.49
N LEU A 12 1.80 44.78 17.58
CA LEU A 12 2.77 43.74 17.94
C LEU A 12 2.82 42.60 16.91
N LEU A 13 1.65 42.22 16.36
CA LEU A 13 1.55 41.19 15.33
C LEU A 13 2.03 41.69 13.96
N ARG A 14 1.71 42.94 13.57
CA ARG A 14 2.22 43.57 12.34
C ARG A 14 3.75 43.75 12.34
N ALA A 15 4.36 44.04 13.48
CA ALA A 15 5.81 44.14 13.61
C ALA A 15 6.52 42.79 13.35
N LYS A 16 5.86 41.66 13.65
CA LYS A 16 6.36 40.32 13.31
C LYS A 16 6.16 39.95 11.83
N GLN A 17 5.06 40.39 11.22
CA GLN A 17 4.76 40.11 9.79
C GLN A 17 5.58 40.96 8.81
N LYS A 18 5.87 42.24 9.13
CA LYS A 18 6.68 43.12 8.24
C LYS A 18 8.11 42.62 7.99
N LYS A 19 8.59 41.64 8.77
CA LYS A 19 9.90 40.99 8.57
C LYS A 19 9.86 39.81 7.59
N LYS A 20 8.68 39.44 7.08
CA LYS A 20 8.47 38.19 6.30
C LYS A 20 7.78 38.36 4.93
N SER A 21 7.49 39.59 4.49
CA SER A 21 6.76 39.84 3.25
C SER A 21 7.50 40.84 2.37
N LYS A 22 8.31 40.33 1.44
CA LYS A 22 8.71 41.10 0.25
C LYS A 22 8.40 40.41 -1.09
N ASP A 23 7.82 39.21 -1.06
CA ASP A 23 7.39 38.49 -2.26
C ASP A 23 5.95 38.00 -2.06
N ALA A 24 4.97 38.79 -2.48
CA ALA A 24 3.56 38.36 -2.54
C ALA A 24 2.80 39.23 -3.54
N ASN A 25 2.78 38.79 -4.79
CA ASN A 25 1.76 39.19 -5.78
C ASN A 25 1.45 37.97 -6.66
N SER A 26 0.74 37.00 -6.09
CA SER A 26 -0.08 36.03 -6.83
C SER A 26 -1.14 35.46 -5.88
N ILE A 27 -2.29 36.14 -5.79
CA ILE A 27 -3.45 35.65 -5.05
C ILE A 27 -4.12 34.57 -5.91
N SER A 28 -3.71 33.31 -5.74
CA SER A 28 -4.45 32.16 -6.24
C SER A 28 -4.69 31.13 -5.13
N ALA A 29 -5.95 31.11 -4.69
CA ALA A 29 -6.76 29.97 -4.26
C ALA A 29 -6.23 29.06 -3.14
N ASN A 30 -6.22 29.57 -1.91
CA ASN A 30 -6.77 28.78 -0.81
C ASN A 30 -8.06 29.46 -0.35
N GLU A 31 -9.21 28.94 -0.80
CA GLU A 31 -10.54 29.51 -0.56
C GLU A 31 -10.89 29.66 0.93
N GLU A 32 -10.39 28.74 1.75
CA GLU A 32 -10.49 28.79 3.22
C GLU A 32 -9.72 29.98 3.79
N PHE A 33 -8.57 30.30 3.20
CA PHE A 33 -7.75 31.42 3.65
C PHE A 33 -8.46 32.76 3.43
N VAL A 34 -9.14 32.95 2.30
CA VAL A 34 -9.90 34.18 2.01
C VAL A 34 -11.03 34.40 3.02
N GLU A 35 -11.76 33.34 3.41
CA GLU A 35 -12.77 33.42 4.47
C GLU A 35 -12.16 33.86 5.80
N ALA A 36 -11.06 33.22 6.21
CA ALA A 36 -10.39 33.51 7.47
C ALA A 36 -9.82 34.93 7.51
N GLN A 37 -9.24 35.42 6.40
CA GLN A 37 -8.74 36.79 6.29
C GLN A 37 -9.86 37.83 6.36
N TRP A 38 -10.99 37.57 5.71
CA TRP A 38 -12.15 38.45 5.78
C TRP A 38 -12.73 38.49 7.20
N LEU A 39 -12.90 37.33 7.85
CA LEU A 39 -13.37 37.26 9.24
C LEU A 39 -12.41 37.96 10.20
N ALA A 40 -11.10 37.81 10.01
CA ALA A 40 -10.10 38.53 10.80
C ALA A 40 -10.28 40.06 10.68
N CYS A 41 -10.59 40.59 9.49
CA CYS A 41 -10.92 42.01 9.31
C CYS A 41 -12.17 42.39 10.12
N MET A 42 -13.24 41.60 10.06
CA MET A 42 -14.48 41.88 10.82
C MET A 42 -14.27 41.84 12.33
N MET A 43 -13.46 40.90 12.84
CA MET A 43 -13.14 40.82 14.26
C MET A 43 -12.27 42.00 14.73
N MET A 44 -11.39 42.51 13.87
CA MET A 44 -10.57 43.68 14.19
C MET A 44 -11.33 45.01 14.08
N TYR A 45 -12.35 45.06 13.23
CA TYR A 45 -13.13 46.27 12.92
C TYR A 45 -14.64 45.94 12.87
N PRO A 46 -15.28 45.64 14.02
CA PRO A 46 -16.67 45.19 14.08
C PRO A 46 -17.67 46.18 13.50
N GLU A 47 -17.35 47.48 13.50
CA GLU A 47 -18.16 48.53 12.90
C GLU A 47 -18.39 48.34 11.39
N ARG A 48 -17.51 47.60 10.71
CA ARG A 48 -17.63 47.29 9.27
C ARG A 48 -18.63 46.18 8.98
N LEU A 49 -19.06 45.43 9.99
CA LEU A 49 -19.96 44.30 9.80
C LEU A 49 -21.32 44.74 9.24
N SER A 50 -21.79 45.96 9.56
CA SER A 50 -23.01 46.54 9.01
C SER A 50 -22.89 46.92 7.54
N GLU A 51 -21.74 47.48 7.14
CA GLU A 51 -21.48 47.96 5.78
C GLU A 51 -21.12 46.82 4.82
N ASP A 52 -20.35 45.85 5.28
CA ASP A 52 -19.75 44.81 4.46
C ASP A 52 -20.36 43.42 4.69
N ALA A 53 -21.53 43.31 5.34
CA ALA A 53 -22.18 42.04 5.61
C ALA A 53 -22.25 41.13 4.36
N LEU A 54 -21.94 39.84 4.57
CA LEU A 54 -21.99 38.80 3.56
C LEU A 54 -23.10 37.80 3.92
N PRO A 55 -23.81 37.20 2.94
CA PRO A 55 -24.75 36.13 3.24
C PRO A 55 -24.04 34.91 3.83
N LEU A 56 -24.62 34.24 4.84
CA LEU A 56 -24.00 33.09 5.51
C LEU A 56 -23.56 31.97 4.56
N GLN A 57 -24.21 31.85 3.40
CA GLN A 57 -23.94 30.85 2.37
C GLN A 57 -22.58 31.02 1.70
N VAL A 58 -21.91 32.18 1.83
CA VAL A 58 -20.58 32.37 1.22
C VAL A 58 -19.47 31.61 1.96
N PHE A 59 -19.69 31.23 3.23
CA PHE A 59 -18.71 30.53 4.06
C PHE A 59 -18.86 29.02 3.92
N ARG A 60 -17.87 28.37 3.29
CA ARG A 60 -17.82 26.92 3.06
C ARG A 60 -17.27 26.17 4.27
N VAL A 61 -16.38 26.80 5.03
CA VAL A 61 -15.82 26.18 6.23
C VAL A 61 -16.82 26.32 7.39
N PRO A 62 -17.33 25.22 7.96
CA PRO A 62 -18.40 25.29 8.96
C PRO A 62 -18.06 26.19 10.16
N CYS A 63 -16.84 26.09 10.70
CA CYS A 63 -16.44 26.90 11.83
C CYS A 63 -16.33 28.40 11.50
N HIS A 64 -15.96 28.79 10.28
CA HIS A 64 -15.97 30.18 9.84
C HIS A 64 -17.40 30.74 9.78
N ARG A 65 -18.34 29.94 9.27
CA ARG A 65 -19.76 30.30 9.21
C ARG A 65 -20.35 30.49 10.60
N ASP A 66 -20.00 29.63 11.56
CA ASP A 66 -20.47 29.72 12.94
C ASP A 66 -19.90 30.95 13.65
N ILE A 67 -18.59 31.23 13.47
CA ILE A 67 -17.95 32.47 13.95
C ILE A 67 -18.66 33.69 13.37
N TYR A 68 -18.95 33.69 12.06
CA TYR A 68 -19.64 34.80 11.41
C TYR A 68 -21.06 35.00 11.94
N SER A 69 -21.81 33.90 12.14
CA SER A 69 -23.16 33.93 12.71
C SER A 69 -23.16 34.53 14.10
N ALA A 70 -22.19 34.14 14.94
CA ALA A 70 -22.02 34.71 16.26
C ALA A 70 -21.67 36.21 16.21
N LEU A 71 -20.75 36.62 15.33
CA LEU A 71 -20.43 38.05 15.12
C LEU A 71 -21.65 38.88 14.69
N LEU A 72 -22.48 38.36 13.79
CA LEU A 72 -23.74 39.00 13.38
C LEU A 72 -24.72 39.13 14.55
N GLY A 73 -24.86 38.06 15.35
CA GLY A 73 -25.70 38.08 16.55
C GLY A 73 -25.28 39.16 17.54
N LEU A 74 -23.99 39.23 17.84
CA LEU A 74 -23.41 40.26 18.71
C LEU A 74 -23.70 41.67 18.18
N HIS A 75 -23.48 41.90 16.89
CA HIS A 75 -23.72 43.20 16.26
C HIS A 75 -25.19 43.63 16.34
N LEU A 76 -26.14 42.71 16.11
CA LEU A 76 -27.58 42.99 16.19
C LEU A 76 -28.04 43.37 17.60
N THR A 77 -27.38 42.84 18.64
CA THR A 77 -27.73 43.19 20.04
C THR A 77 -27.28 44.59 20.45
N GLY A 78 -26.50 45.29 19.61
CA GLY A 78 -26.00 46.65 19.88
C GLY A 78 -24.96 46.71 21.01
N ASP A 79 -24.51 45.56 21.52
CA ASP A 79 -23.48 45.48 22.55
C ASP A 79 -22.10 45.49 21.88
N GLU A 80 -21.76 46.64 21.26
CA GLU A 80 -20.50 46.81 20.55
C GLU A 80 -19.30 46.58 21.46
N ASP A 81 -19.45 46.63 22.79
CA ASP A 81 -18.40 46.58 23.81
C ASP A 81 -18.04 45.19 24.38
N ARG A 82 -18.72 44.10 23.96
CA ARG A 82 -18.38 42.74 24.41
C ARG A 82 -17.42 42.02 23.46
N ASP A 83 -16.25 41.68 24.02
CA ASP A 83 -14.97 41.73 23.32
C ASP A 83 -14.48 40.40 22.71
N ASP A 84 -14.72 39.28 23.38
CA ASP A 84 -14.24 37.94 22.97
C ASP A 84 -14.96 36.85 23.77
N GLN A 85 -15.32 37.17 25.03
CA GLN A 85 -15.99 36.25 25.93
C GLN A 85 -17.41 35.89 25.49
N GLN A 86 -18.16 36.83 24.90
CA GLN A 86 -19.49 36.55 24.39
C GLN A 86 -19.41 35.77 23.08
N LEU A 87 -18.48 36.12 22.18
CA LEU A 87 -18.20 35.31 20.98
C LEU A 87 -17.83 33.87 21.36
N LEU A 88 -16.97 33.69 22.37
CA LEU A 88 -16.67 32.37 22.93
C LEU A 88 -17.93 31.68 23.46
N ALA A 89 -18.76 32.37 24.25
CA ALA A 89 -19.99 31.81 24.79
C ALA A 89 -20.97 31.37 23.69
N ASP A 90 -21.11 32.16 22.64
CA ASP A 90 -21.96 31.85 21.50
C ASP A 90 -21.41 30.63 20.74
N LEU A 91 -20.09 30.53 20.54
CA LEU A 91 -19.46 29.32 19.98
C LEU A 91 -19.68 28.07 20.84
N LEU A 92 -19.76 28.20 22.17
CA LEU A 92 -20.14 27.06 23.02
C LEU A 92 -21.56 26.57 22.70
N THR A 93 -22.48 27.47 22.34
CA THR A 93 -23.85 27.08 21.94
C THR A 93 -23.90 26.34 20.59
N TYR A 94 -22.91 26.57 19.73
CA TYR A 94 -22.71 25.80 18.49
C TYR A 94 -22.01 24.45 18.71
N GLY A 95 -21.73 24.06 19.96
CA GLY A 95 -21.20 22.74 20.31
C GLY A 95 -19.67 22.65 20.39
N TYR A 96 -18.95 23.76 20.24
CA TYR A 96 -17.50 23.80 20.45
C TYR A 96 -17.18 23.81 21.95
N ASP A 97 -16.14 23.09 22.40
CA ASP A 97 -15.63 23.28 23.76
C ASP A 97 -14.81 24.58 23.86
N LYS A 98 -14.56 25.06 25.08
CA LYS A 98 -13.87 26.34 25.32
C LYS A 98 -12.47 26.40 24.72
N LEU A 99 -11.72 25.30 24.73
CA LEU A 99 -10.36 25.26 24.19
C LEU A 99 -10.40 25.32 22.65
N THR A 100 -11.29 24.54 22.04
CA THR A 100 -11.50 24.53 20.59
C THR A 100 -12.01 25.87 20.07
N ALA A 101 -13.03 26.46 20.71
CA ALA A 101 -13.56 27.77 20.35
C ALA A 101 -12.47 28.87 20.42
N SER A 102 -11.64 28.84 21.47
CA SER A 102 -10.51 29.76 21.60
C SER A 102 -9.45 29.56 20.52
N ALA A 103 -9.14 28.31 20.17
CA ALA A 103 -8.19 27.99 19.11
C ALA A 103 -8.69 28.42 17.73
N LEU A 104 -9.99 28.27 17.44
CA LEU A 104 -10.61 28.71 16.19
C LEU A 104 -10.56 30.22 16.02
N ILE A 105 -10.96 30.97 17.06
CA ILE A 105 -10.85 32.44 17.07
C ILE A 105 -9.40 32.87 16.85
N GLN A 106 -8.46 32.24 17.56
CA GLN A 106 -7.04 32.53 17.37
C GLN A 106 -6.60 32.21 15.95
N ALA A 107 -6.97 31.07 15.38
CA ALA A 107 -6.60 30.70 14.01
C ALA A 107 -7.06 31.77 13.01
N VAL A 108 -8.34 32.17 13.06
CA VAL A 108 -8.89 33.24 12.22
C VAL A 108 -8.08 34.53 12.39
N MET A 109 -7.85 34.97 13.62
CA MET A 109 -7.06 36.18 13.91
C MET A 109 -5.59 36.08 13.43
N HIS A 110 -4.99 34.89 13.40
CA HIS A 110 -3.62 34.67 12.91
C HIS A 110 -3.52 34.62 11.38
N SER A 111 -4.61 34.32 10.67
CA SER A 111 -4.67 34.34 9.20
C SER A 111 -4.25 35.70 8.63
N GLY A 112 -4.53 36.77 9.41
CA GLY A 112 -4.18 38.14 9.07
C GLY A 112 -5.06 38.69 7.95
N GLY A 113 -5.89 39.69 8.27
CA GLY A 113 -6.64 40.46 7.28
C GLY A 113 -6.01 41.84 7.09
N ASP A 114 -5.76 42.24 5.84
CA ASP A 114 -5.46 43.64 5.51
C ASP A 114 -6.76 44.36 5.15
N MET A 115 -7.09 45.41 5.90
CA MET A 115 -8.27 46.24 5.64
C MET A 115 -8.27 46.88 4.26
N ASN A 116 -7.09 47.12 3.67
CA ASN A 116 -7.01 47.66 2.31
C ASN A 116 -7.52 46.67 1.25
N ASN A 117 -7.51 45.37 1.56
CA ASN A 117 -7.95 44.30 0.66
C ASN A 117 -9.36 43.79 1.03
N LEU A 118 -10.06 44.43 1.97
CA LEU A 118 -11.37 43.96 2.46
C LEU A 118 -12.39 43.82 1.32
N ALA A 119 -12.41 44.78 0.40
CA ALA A 119 -13.28 44.76 -0.77
C ALA A 119 -12.97 43.57 -1.69
N ASP A 120 -11.69 43.23 -1.88
CA ASP A 120 -11.26 42.10 -2.71
C ASP A 120 -11.65 40.76 -2.08
N TYR A 121 -11.47 40.63 -0.75
CA TYR A 121 -11.92 39.44 -0.02
C TYR A 121 -13.44 39.27 -0.12
N ALA A 122 -14.21 40.35 0.09
CA ALA A 122 -15.67 40.33 -0.03
C ALA A 122 -16.12 40.00 -1.46
N ALA A 123 -15.47 40.55 -2.48
CA ALA A 123 -15.76 40.25 -3.88
C ALA A 123 -15.46 38.79 -4.23
N ALA A 124 -14.34 38.24 -3.75
CA ALA A 124 -13.99 36.83 -3.93
C ALA A 124 -15.02 35.89 -3.28
N LEU A 125 -15.52 36.23 -2.08
CA LEU A 125 -16.57 35.47 -1.41
C LEU A 125 -17.93 35.60 -2.12
N ARG A 126 -18.34 36.79 -2.55
CA ARG A 126 -19.60 37.02 -3.28
C ARG A 126 -19.63 36.33 -4.64
N LYS A 127 -18.49 36.21 -5.32
CA LYS A 127 -18.37 35.45 -6.59
C LYS A 127 -18.87 34.01 -6.47
N ARG A 128 -18.87 33.45 -5.25
CA ARG A 128 -19.40 32.10 -4.97
C ARG A 128 -20.93 32.03 -5.07
N LEU A 129 -21.65 33.09 -4.74
CA LEU A 129 -23.11 33.13 -4.86
C LEU A 129 -23.55 33.12 -6.31
N THR A 130 -22.76 33.76 -7.18
CA THR A 130 -23.01 33.76 -8.63
C THR A 130 -22.54 32.49 -9.32
N GLN A 131 -21.70 31.69 -8.65
CA GLN A 131 -21.40 30.31 -9.05
C GLN A 131 -22.47 29.41 -8.44
N GLU A 132 -23.74 29.60 -8.84
CA GLU A 132 -24.75 28.61 -8.53
C GLU A 132 -24.28 27.25 -9.08
N PRO A 133 -24.38 26.16 -8.28
CA PRO A 133 -24.25 24.83 -8.85
C PRO A 133 -25.26 24.74 -9.99
N GLU A 134 -24.84 24.29 -11.18
CA GLU A 134 -25.75 24.14 -12.31
C GLU A 134 -27.04 23.48 -11.82
N PRO A 135 -28.22 24.07 -12.12
CA PRO A 135 -29.48 23.56 -11.61
C PRO A 135 -29.62 22.11 -12.05
N VAL A 136 -29.55 21.21 -11.08
CA VAL A 136 -29.88 19.80 -11.29
C VAL A 136 -31.34 19.79 -11.73
N GLU A 137 -31.60 19.44 -12.98
CA GLU A 137 -32.96 19.34 -13.53
C GLU A 137 -33.78 18.36 -12.68
N LEU A 138 -34.62 18.90 -11.80
CA LEU A 138 -35.58 18.10 -11.05
C LEU A 138 -36.71 17.66 -11.99
N PRO A 139 -37.14 16.39 -11.94
CA PRO A 139 -38.28 15.92 -12.71
C PRO A 139 -39.53 16.72 -12.34
N ARG A 140 -40.21 17.25 -13.36
CA ARG A 140 -41.51 17.90 -13.21
C ARG A 140 -42.56 16.82 -13.04
N ASP A 141 -43.05 16.61 -11.81
CA ASP A 141 -44.44 16.22 -11.55
C ASP A 141 -44.84 16.40 -10.08
N GLY A 142 -45.70 17.40 -9.84
CA GLY A 142 -46.90 17.29 -8.99
C GLY A 142 -46.84 17.07 -7.47
N GLU A 143 -45.68 16.90 -6.82
CA GLU A 143 -45.66 16.54 -5.39
C GLU A 143 -45.55 17.75 -4.44
N ILE A 144 -46.34 17.72 -3.36
CA ILE A 144 -46.46 18.77 -2.34
C ILE A 144 -45.10 18.99 -1.66
N VAL A 145 -44.46 20.12 -1.95
CA VAL A 145 -43.18 20.50 -1.36
C VAL A 145 -43.39 20.92 0.10
N ARG A 146 -43.10 20.00 1.02
CA ARG A 146 -42.85 20.31 2.42
C ARG A 146 -41.52 21.08 2.47
N LEU A 147 -41.56 22.34 2.91
CA LEU A 147 -40.37 23.15 3.13
C LEU A 147 -39.48 22.48 4.20
N GLU A 148 -38.51 21.68 3.75
CA GLU A 148 -37.43 21.22 4.60
C GLU A 148 -36.47 22.38 4.86
N LEU A 149 -36.48 22.86 6.10
CA LEU A 149 -35.52 23.83 6.61
C LEU A 149 -34.13 23.19 6.67
N GLY A 150 -33.39 23.30 5.57
CA GLY A 150 -32.03 23.84 5.57
C GLY A 150 -30.98 23.15 6.45
N GLY A 151 -30.92 21.82 6.41
CA GLY A 151 -29.78 21.05 6.87
C GLY A 151 -29.72 19.76 6.08
N GLY A 152 -29.16 19.81 4.86
CA GLY A 152 -29.09 18.67 3.95
C GLY A 152 -28.52 17.45 4.67
N SER A 153 -29.40 16.56 5.10
CA SER A 153 -29.03 15.30 5.73
C SER A 153 -28.22 14.51 4.70
N SER A 154 -26.99 14.13 5.05
CA SER A 154 -26.19 13.20 4.25
C SER A 154 -26.78 11.78 4.20
N PHE A 155 -27.87 11.54 4.92
CA PHE A 155 -28.61 10.29 4.90
C PHE A 155 -29.57 10.26 3.72
N ARG A 156 -29.38 9.23 2.89
CA ARG A 156 -30.32 8.86 1.83
C ARG A 156 -31.28 7.80 2.40
N THR A 157 -32.57 8.04 2.28
CA THR A 157 -33.60 7.06 2.62
C THR A 157 -34.05 6.34 1.36
N LEU A 158 -34.05 5.01 1.40
CA LEU A 158 -34.59 4.15 0.34
C LEU A 158 -35.56 3.16 0.96
N THR A 159 -36.66 2.88 0.27
CA THR A 159 -37.52 1.73 0.55
C THR A 159 -36.80 0.43 0.16
N THR A 160 -37.29 -0.70 0.67
CA THR A 160 -36.76 -2.03 0.29
C THR A 160 -36.85 -2.26 -1.22
N GLU A 161 -37.91 -1.79 -1.87
CA GLU A 161 -38.09 -1.94 -3.32
C GLU A 161 -37.08 -1.08 -4.11
N GLU A 162 -36.88 0.18 -3.72
CA GLU A 162 -35.86 1.04 -4.32
C GLU A 162 -34.45 0.48 -4.11
N LEU A 163 -34.17 -0.07 -2.93
CA LEU A 163 -32.89 -0.71 -2.64
C LEU A 163 -32.61 -1.90 -3.57
N PHE A 164 -33.62 -2.73 -3.85
CA PHE A 164 -33.49 -3.83 -4.81
C PHE A 164 -33.41 -3.33 -6.26
N ALA A 165 -34.18 -2.32 -6.62
CA ALA A 165 -34.15 -1.73 -7.96
C ALA A 165 -32.79 -1.08 -8.28
N GLU A 166 -32.10 -0.54 -7.27
CA GLU A 166 -30.76 0.03 -7.40
C GLU A 166 -29.62 -0.99 -7.34
N GLN A 167 -29.92 -2.26 -7.06
CA GLN A 167 -28.91 -3.29 -6.98
C GLN A 167 -28.30 -3.56 -8.36
N LYS A 168 -27.14 -2.97 -8.62
CA LYS A 168 -26.36 -3.26 -9.81
C LYS A 168 -25.68 -4.63 -9.68
N PRO A 169 -25.59 -5.41 -10.77
CA PRO A 169 -24.73 -6.58 -10.80
C PRO A 169 -23.31 -6.19 -10.39
N ARG A 170 -22.67 -7.05 -9.58
CA ARG A 170 -21.29 -6.83 -9.17
C ARG A 170 -20.37 -7.00 -10.38
N GLU A 171 -19.55 -5.99 -10.62
CA GLU A 171 -18.50 -6.03 -11.63
C GLU A 171 -17.21 -6.56 -10.99
N TRP A 172 -16.53 -7.47 -11.69
CA TRP A 172 -15.27 -8.06 -11.21
C TRP A 172 -14.07 -7.51 -12.00
N LEU A 173 -12.98 -7.23 -11.29
CA LEU A 173 -11.66 -7.04 -11.89
C LEU A 173 -11.04 -8.40 -12.24
N LEU A 174 -11.17 -9.35 -11.30
CA LEU A 174 -10.81 -10.75 -11.42
C LEU A 174 -11.99 -11.56 -10.85
N ALA A 175 -12.60 -12.43 -11.65
CA ALA A 175 -13.82 -13.14 -11.26
C ALA A 175 -13.64 -13.93 -9.95
N ASN A 176 -14.57 -13.76 -9.01
CA ASN A 176 -14.54 -14.34 -7.65
C ASN A 176 -13.27 -14.01 -6.85
N PHE A 177 -12.51 -12.97 -7.24
CA PHE A 177 -11.23 -12.65 -6.63
C PHE A 177 -11.12 -11.17 -6.22
N LEU A 178 -11.34 -10.23 -7.15
CA LEU A 178 -11.34 -8.79 -6.87
C LEU A 178 -12.53 -8.11 -7.54
N THR A 179 -13.30 -7.33 -6.78
CA THR A 179 -14.46 -6.54 -7.24
C THR A 179 -14.03 -5.16 -7.71
N ARG A 180 -14.77 -4.58 -8.65
CA ARG A 180 -14.61 -3.19 -9.09
C ARG A 180 -15.28 -2.23 -8.11
N ASN A 181 -14.76 -1.01 -8.00
CA ASN A 181 -15.28 0.10 -7.19
C ASN A 181 -15.25 -0.15 -5.66
N GLU A 182 -14.60 -1.21 -5.21
CA GLU A 182 -14.37 -1.48 -3.79
C GLU A 182 -12.88 -1.30 -3.47
N PRO A 183 -12.51 -0.50 -2.45
CA PRO A 183 -11.11 -0.28 -2.12
C PRO A 183 -10.45 -1.57 -1.63
N ALA A 184 -9.30 -1.90 -2.23
CA ALA A 184 -8.52 -3.09 -1.95
C ALA A 184 -7.20 -2.77 -1.26
N VAL A 185 -6.69 -3.72 -0.48
CA VAL A 185 -5.34 -3.65 0.11
C VAL A 185 -4.53 -4.92 -0.14
N ILE A 186 -3.23 -4.77 -0.43
CA ILE A 186 -2.26 -5.87 -0.42
C ILE A 186 -1.41 -5.70 0.84
N VAL A 187 -1.61 -6.54 1.85
CA VAL A 187 -1.04 -6.36 3.19
C VAL A 187 -0.04 -7.46 3.50
N GLY A 188 1.11 -7.11 4.06
CA GLY A 188 2.13 -8.12 4.38
C GLY A 188 3.39 -7.54 5.02
N PRO A 189 4.21 -8.36 5.70
CA PRO A 189 5.47 -7.91 6.29
C PRO A 189 6.45 -7.30 5.29
N SER A 190 7.51 -6.69 5.80
CA SER A 190 8.59 -6.22 4.94
C SER A 190 9.16 -7.38 4.11
N LYS A 191 9.51 -7.09 2.85
CA LYS A 191 10.15 -8.05 1.94
C LYS A 191 9.36 -9.35 1.69
N THR A 192 8.02 -9.29 1.66
CA THR A 192 7.14 -10.41 1.25
C THR A 192 6.59 -10.26 -0.17
N LEU A 193 7.34 -9.57 -1.04
CA LEU A 193 7.02 -9.40 -2.48
C LEU A 193 5.72 -8.62 -2.80
N LYS A 194 5.15 -7.84 -1.87
CA LYS A 194 3.94 -7.04 -2.13
C LYS A 194 4.01 -6.22 -3.44
N SER A 195 5.06 -5.41 -3.60
CA SER A 195 5.24 -4.59 -4.80
C SER A 195 5.39 -5.46 -6.05
N SER A 196 6.03 -6.63 -5.94
CA SER A 196 6.20 -7.55 -7.06
C SER A 196 4.87 -8.19 -7.49
N LEU A 197 4.07 -8.63 -6.52
CA LEU A 197 2.72 -9.15 -6.73
C LEU A 197 1.79 -8.06 -7.29
N ALA A 198 1.92 -6.83 -6.81
CA ALA A 198 1.15 -5.69 -7.29
C ALA A 198 1.40 -5.41 -8.78
N VAL A 199 2.65 -5.50 -9.24
CA VAL A 199 2.97 -5.34 -10.67
C VAL A 199 2.49 -6.53 -11.50
N ASP A 200 2.60 -7.78 -11.01
CA ASP A 200 2.00 -8.94 -11.69
C ASP A 200 0.47 -8.78 -11.82
N LEU A 201 -0.20 -8.25 -10.78
CA LEU A 201 -1.62 -7.91 -10.81
C LEU A 201 -1.91 -6.80 -11.83
N CYS A 202 -1.17 -5.70 -11.81
CA CYS A 202 -1.34 -4.61 -12.77
C CYS A 202 -1.20 -5.10 -14.21
N ALA A 203 -0.19 -5.91 -14.47
CA ALA A 203 0.09 -6.41 -15.80
C ALA A 203 -0.94 -7.44 -16.26
N ALA A 204 -1.47 -8.27 -15.35
CA ALA A 204 -2.61 -9.14 -15.64
C ALA A 204 -3.87 -8.33 -15.99
N LEU A 205 -4.23 -7.32 -15.18
CA LEU A 205 -5.40 -6.48 -15.42
C LEU A 205 -5.27 -5.66 -16.72
N ALA A 206 -4.11 -5.05 -16.96
CA ALA A 206 -3.87 -4.22 -18.15
C ALA A 206 -4.00 -5.00 -19.47
N ARG A 207 -3.69 -6.30 -19.41
CA ARG A 207 -3.72 -7.21 -20.56
C ARG A 207 -5.06 -7.95 -20.71
N GLY A 208 -5.86 -8.08 -19.65
CA GLY A 208 -6.92 -9.11 -19.62
C GLY A 208 -6.31 -10.52 -19.49
N GLY A 209 -5.19 -10.64 -18.78
CA GLY A 209 -4.43 -11.88 -18.59
C GLY A 209 -4.74 -12.58 -17.27
N LYS A 210 -3.80 -13.41 -16.80
CA LYS A 210 -3.93 -14.16 -15.53
C LYS A 210 -2.98 -13.66 -14.46
N PHE A 211 -3.50 -13.13 -13.37
CA PHE A 211 -2.73 -12.87 -12.15
C PHE A 211 -2.22 -14.18 -11.56
N LEU A 212 -0.93 -14.25 -11.23
CA LEU A 212 -0.20 -15.45 -10.78
C LEU A 212 -0.30 -16.68 -11.70
N GLY A 213 -0.73 -16.48 -12.96
CA GLY A 213 -0.95 -17.58 -13.90
C GLY A 213 -2.30 -18.29 -13.76
N GLN A 214 -3.09 -17.92 -12.75
CA GLN A 214 -4.34 -18.61 -12.42
C GLN A 214 -5.57 -17.70 -12.52
N PHE A 215 -5.55 -16.53 -11.89
CA PHE A 215 -6.74 -15.69 -11.73
C PHE A 215 -6.93 -14.77 -12.94
N ALA A 216 -7.88 -15.09 -13.81
CA ALA A 216 -8.09 -14.37 -15.07
C ALA A 216 -8.86 -13.06 -14.86
N ALA A 217 -8.40 -12.00 -15.52
CA ALA A 217 -9.16 -10.78 -15.71
C ALA A 217 -10.20 -10.96 -16.80
N GLU A 218 -11.40 -10.40 -16.59
CA GLU A 218 -12.51 -10.54 -17.54
C GLU A 218 -12.23 -9.82 -18.87
N LYS A 219 -11.52 -8.70 -18.78
CA LYS A 219 -11.14 -7.86 -19.92
C LYS A 219 -9.85 -7.08 -19.62
N PRO A 220 -9.15 -6.58 -20.65
CA PRO A 220 -8.11 -5.59 -20.47
C PRO A 220 -8.68 -4.30 -19.85
N LEU A 221 -7.98 -3.75 -18.85
CA LEU A 221 -8.36 -2.53 -18.15
C LEU A 221 -7.29 -1.45 -18.28
N ARG A 222 -7.65 -0.19 -18.09
CA ARG A 222 -6.67 0.91 -17.96
C ARG A 222 -6.17 0.97 -16.51
N VAL A 223 -4.92 0.61 -16.31
CA VAL A 223 -4.32 0.43 -14.99
C VAL A 223 -3.21 1.44 -14.77
N GLY A 224 -3.27 2.13 -13.64
CA GLY A 224 -2.17 2.93 -13.11
C GLY A 224 -1.42 2.19 -12.01
N PHE A 225 -0.09 2.27 -12.03
CA PHE A 225 0.76 1.97 -10.89
C PHE A 225 1.43 3.25 -10.39
N ALA A 226 1.18 3.61 -9.13
CA ALA A 226 1.81 4.74 -8.45
C ALA A 226 2.84 4.23 -7.45
N GLY A 227 4.09 4.69 -7.55
CA GLY A 227 5.19 4.25 -6.68
C GLY A 227 6.23 5.34 -6.43
N SER A 228 7.29 4.99 -5.69
CA SER A 228 8.37 5.92 -5.42
C SER A 228 9.33 6.02 -6.61
N SER A 229 9.80 7.22 -6.94
CA SER A 229 10.84 7.45 -7.95
C SER A 229 12.13 6.65 -7.67
N HIS A 230 12.45 6.41 -6.39
CA HIS A 230 13.59 5.58 -5.99
C HIS A 230 13.46 4.10 -6.38
N GLN A 231 12.26 3.62 -6.73
CA GLN A 231 12.01 2.24 -7.15
C GLN A 231 12.04 2.08 -8.67
N GLN A 232 12.30 3.13 -9.46
CA GLN A 232 12.20 3.10 -10.92
C GLN A 232 12.99 1.94 -11.56
N GLN A 233 14.25 1.74 -11.16
CA GLN A 233 15.07 0.65 -11.69
C GLN A 233 14.49 -0.72 -11.34
N THR A 234 14.07 -0.92 -10.08
CA THR A 234 13.45 -2.16 -9.61
C THR A 234 12.14 -2.46 -10.33
N LEU A 235 11.30 -1.45 -10.54
CA LEU A 235 10.02 -1.60 -11.26
C LEU A 235 10.24 -1.89 -12.75
N THR A 236 11.25 -1.27 -13.36
CA THR A 236 11.63 -1.53 -14.76
C THR A 236 12.09 -2.98 -14.92
N ASP A 237 13.01 -3.44 -14.07
CA ASP A 237 13.49 -4.82 -14.04
C ASP A 237 12.35 -5.82 -13.82
N LEU A 238 11.47 -5.56 -12.86
CA LEU A 238 10.33 -6.43 -12.57
C LEU A 238 9.36 -6.51 -13.75
N THR A 239 9.06 -5.37 -14.39
CA THR A 239 8.18 -5.32 -15.57
C THR A 239 8.76 -6.10 -16.74
N GLN A 240 10.08 -6.02 -16.95
CA GLN A 240 10.77 -6.79 -17.98
C GLN A 240 10.67 -8.30 -17.69
N ARG A 241 11.03 -8.74 -16.48
CA ARG A 241 10.98 -10.15 -16.07
C ARG A 241 9.58 -10.73 -16.19
N TRP A 242 8.57 -9.95 -15.82
CA TRP A 242 7.19 -10.34 -15.99
C TRP A 242 6.82 -10.52 -17.47
N GLY A 243 7.20 -9.56 -18.33
CA GLY A 243 6.91 -9.63 -19.77
C GLY A 243 7.54 -10.86 -20.43
N GLU A 244 8.78 -11.18 -20.06
CA GLU A 244 9.49 -12.38 -20.51
C GLU A 244 8.78 -13.66 -20.05
N ALA A 245 8.41 -13.74 -18.77
CA ALA A 245 7.74 -14.90 -18.20
C ALA A 245 6.38 -15.23 -18.82
N ARG A 246 5.65 -14.20 -19.27
CA ARG A 246 4.33 -14.36 -19.88
C ARG A 246 4.39 -14.51 -21.41
N GLN A 247 5.59 -14.57 -21.99
CA GLN A 247 5.84 -14.66 -23.43
C GLN A 247 5.02 -13.67 -24.24
N ALA A 248 4.79 -12.49 -23.67
CA ALA A 248 3.96 -11.52 -24.32
C ALA A 248 4.39 -10.12 -23.93
N ALA A 249 4.61 -9.30 -24.95
CA ALA A 249 4.81 -7.88 -24.73
C ALA A 249 3.58 -7.34 -23.99
N PRO A 250 3.74 -6.69 -22.83
CA PRO A 250 2.63 -5.99 -22.20
C PRO A 250 2.04 -5.04 -23.23
N ASN A 251 0.71 -4.96 -23.33
CA ASN A 251 0.08 -3.87 -24.07
C ASN A 251 0.44 -2.58 -23.32
N ARG A 252 1.50 -1.92 -23.78
CA ARG A 252 2.13 -0.78 -23.11
C ARG A 252 1.18 0.41 -22.95
N ASN A 253 0.06 0.41 -23.67
CA ASN A 253 -0.89 1.52 -23.67
C ASN A 253 -1.86 1.45 -22.48
N ASN A 254 -2.05 0.27 -21.88
CA ASN A 254 -3.03 0.07 -20.80
C ASN A 254 -2.42 0.07 -19.39
N LEU A 255 -1.09 0.09 -19.28
CA LEU A 255 -0.39 0.15 -17.99
C LEU A 255 0.44 1.42 -17.90
N MET A 256 0.07 2.30 -16.99
CA MET A 256 0.70 3.60 -16.80
C MET A 256 1.41 3.69 -15.46
N TRP A 257 2.50 4.44 -15.42
CA TRP A 257 3.34 4.56 -14.23
C TRP A 257 3.40 6.01 -13.77
N MET A 258 3.09 6.24 -12.50
CA MET A 258 3.32 7.52 -11.83
C MET A 258 4.38 7.31 -10.76
N LEU A 259 5.51 8.00 -10.89
CA LEU A 259 6.60 7.92 -9.91
C LEU A 259 6.72 9.25 -9.19
N THR A 260 6.60 9.24 -7.86
CA THR A 260 6.68 10.44 -7.02
C THR A 260 7.81 10.33 -5.98
N THR A 261 8.44 11.46 -5.67
CA THR A 261 9.37 11.60 -4.53
C THR A 261 8.65 11.93 -3.24
N ASP A 262 7.45 12.50 -3.35
CA ASP A 262 6.75 13.18 -2.27
C ASP A 262 5.78 12.22 -1.58
N ASN A 263 5.24 12.63 -0.43
CA ASN A 263 4.24 11.83 0.25
C ASN A 263 2.94 11.83 -0.58
N PRO A 264 2.47 10.66 -1.05
CA PRO A 264 1.35 10.60 -2.00
C PRO A 264 0.04 11.14 -1.42
N ALA A 265 -0.11 11.21 -0.09
CA ALA A 265 -1.31 11.72 0.57
C ALA A 265 -1.32 13.25 0.78
N GLU A 266 -0.27 13.97 0.39
CA GLU A 266 -0.25 15.43 0.47
C GLU A 266 -1.23 16.07 -0.53
N PRO A 267 -1.88 17.20 -0.20
CA PRO A 267 -2.90 17.81 -1.07
C PRO A 267 -2.45 18.06 -2.52
N GLU A 268 -1.21 18.50 -2.72
CA GLU A 268 -0.65 18.71 -4.05
C GLU A 268 -0.51 17.39 -4.83
N CYS A 269 -0.07 16.31 -4.14
CA CYS A 269 0.02 14.98 -4.73
C CYS A 269 -1.36 14.40 -5.06
N LEU A 270 -2.38 14.67 -4.24
CA LEU A 270 -3.76 14.27 -4.51
C LEU A 270 -4.33 14.97 -5.75
N GLY A 271 -4.02 16.25 -5.95
CA GLY A 271 -4.35 16.97 -7.19
C GLY A 271 -3.70 16.32 -8.41
N LYS A 272 -2.40 16.01 -8.34
CA LYS A 272 -1.67 15.30 -9.41
C LYS A 272 -2.24 13.90 -9.67
N LEU A 273 -2.61 13.16 -8.61
CA LEU A 273 -3.22 11.84 -8.72
C LEU A 273 -4.57 11.92 -9.44
N ARG A 274 -5.43 12.87 -9.06
CA ARG A 274 -6.71 13.15 -9.73
C ARG A 274 -6.53 13.46 -11.22
N ASP A 275 -5.63 14.40 -11.52
CA ASP A 275 -5.35 14.80 -12.90
C ASP A 275 -4.83 13.63 -13.72
N TRP A 276 -3.98 12.79 -13.13
CA TRP A 276 -3.44 11.59 -13.76
C TRP A 276 -4.52 10.54 -14.02
N ILE A 277 -5.39 10.25 -13.06
CA ILE A 277 -6.54 9.34 -13.23
C ILE A 277 -7.45 9.82 -14.35
N THR A 278 -7.80 11.09 -14.34
CA THR A 278 -8.73 11.68 -15.32
C THR A 278 -8.11 11.70 -16.72
N LYS A 279 -6.87 12.20 -16.85
CA LYS A 279 -6.15 12.31 -18.13
C LYS A 279 -6.01 10.98 -18.85
N HIS A 280 -5.85 9.90 -18.10
CA HIS A 280 -5.60 8.57 -18.63
C HIS A 280 -6.80 7.62 -18.49
N GLU A 281 -7.91 8.15 -17.97
CA GLU A 281 -9.17 7.45 -17.73
C GLU A 281 -8.96 6.10 -16.99
N LEU A 282 -8.09 6.11 -15.97
CA LEU A 282 -7.70 4.90 -15.26
C LEU A 282 -8.91 4.24 -14.58
N GLU A 283 -9.05 2.93 -14.75
CA GLU A 283 -10.11 2.13 -14.14
C GLU A 283 -9.66 1.50 -12.82
N VAL A 284 -8.34 1.26 -12.69
CA VAL A 284 -7.71 0.70 -11.49
C VAL A 284 -6.43 1.46 -11.21
N VAL A 285 -6.22 1.82 -9.94
CA VAL A 285 -4.98 2.47 -9.49
C VAL A 285 -4.37 1.66 -8.36
N VAL A 286 -3.18 1.14 -8.59
CA VAL A 286 -2.40 0.41 -7.59
C VAL A 286 -1.33 1.33 -7.03
N ILE A 287 -1.29 1.52 -5.71
CA ILE A 287 -0.36 2.44 -5.05
C ILE A 287 0.56 1.67 -4.12
N ASP A 288 1.87 1.75 -4.36
CA ASP A 288 2.87 1.24 -3.41
C ASP A 288 3.08 2.24 -2.26
N ALA A 289 2.23 2.12 -1.25
CA ALA A 289 2.20 3.01 -0.08
C ALA A 289 3.25 2.65 0.99
N ILE A 290 4.23 1.78 0.69
CA ILE A 290 5.28 1.34 1.64
C ILE A 290 6.03 2.52 2.29
N ARG A 291 6.08 3.68 1.62
CA ARG A 291 6.77 4.88 2.11
C ARG A 291 5.86 6.01 2.59
N LEU A 292 4.58 5.77 2.89
CA LEU A 292 3.77 6.77 3.61
C LEU A 292 4.50 7.14 4.91
N SER A 293 5.11 8.33 4.92
CA SER A 293 6.15 8.78 5.86
C SER A 293 5.60 9.21 7.22
N SER A 294 4.33 8.94 7.52
CA SER A 294 3.71 9.37 8.76
C SER A 294 4.13 8.49 9.94
N THR A 295 4.62 9.11 11.02
CA THR A 295 5.03 8.43 12.26
C THR A 295 3.85 7.96 13.13
N GLY A 296 2.61 8.39 12.83
CA GLY A 296 1.41 8.11 13.63
C GLY A 296 0.43 7.16 12.95
N LYS A 297 -0.04 6.14 13.68
CA LYS A 297 -1.02 5.12 13.21
C LYS A 297 -2.28 5.74 12.60
N ARG A 298 -2.88 6.70 13.30
CA ARG A 298 -4.12 7.36 12.88
C ARG A 298 -3.90 8.19 11.61
N LYS A 299 -2.83 8.99 11.57
CA LYS A 299 -2.45 9.77 10.39
C LYS A 299 -2.17 8.90 9.17
N GLN A 300 -1.55 7.73 9.36
CA GLN A 300 -1.32 6.78 8.28
C GLN A 300 -2.64 6.21 7.74
N ALA A 301 -3.56 5.83 8.63
CA ALA A 301 -4.88 5.33 8.25
C ALA A 301 -5.69 6.40 7.50
N GLU A 302 -5.72 7.63 8.00
CA GLU A 302 -6.37 8.79 7.36
C GLU A 302 -5.75 9.06 5.97
N ALA A 303 -4.42 9.00 5.85
CA ALA A 303 -3.73 9.17 4.56
C ALA A 303 -4.08 8.07 3.56
N LEU A 304 -4.10 6.81 3.99
CA LEU A 304 -4.49 5.68 3.14
C LEU A 304 -5.95 5.78 2.68
N GLN A 305 -6.85 6.14 3.59
CA GLN A 305 -8.27 6.35 3.27
C GLN A 305 -8.45 7.51 2.30
N THR A 306 -7.72 8.62 2.48
CA THR A 306 -7.77 9.78 1.58
C THR A 306 -7.29 9.41 0.17
N LEU A 307 -6.23 8.60 0.06
CA LEU A 307 -5.77 8.07 -1.23
C LEU A 307 -6.81 7.18 -1.91
N ALA A 308 -7.41 6.26 -1.16
CA ALA A 308 -8.46 5.39 -1.66
C ALA A 308 -9.67 6.21 -2.16
N GLN A 309 -10.14 7.15 -1.34
CA GLN A 309 -11.27 8.01 -1.67
C GLN A 309 -10.98 8.87 -2.92
N CYS A 310 -9.77 9.43 -3.02
CA CYS A 310 -9.37 10.19 -4.20
C CYS A 310 -9.46 9.36 -5.50
N CYS A 311 -9.14 8.06 -5.45
CA CYS A 311 -9.29 7.19 -6.62
C CYS A 311 -10.78 6.93 -6.94
N LEU A 312 -11.57 6.58 -5.91
CA LEU A 312 -12.99 6.26 -6.06
C LEU A 312 -13.80 7.44 -6.59
N ASP A 313 -13.56 8.65 -6.05
CA ASP A 313 -14.21 9.89 -6.50
C ASP A 313 -13.91 10.20 -7.97
N ASN A 314 -12.85 9.62 -8.54
CA ASN A 314 -12.43 9.79 -9.93
C ASN A 314 -12.67 8.52 -10.77
N GLY A 315 -13.54 7.61 -10.31
CA GLY A 315 -13.99 6.45 -11.06
C GLY A 315 -12.98 5.30 -11.16
N ALA A 316 -11.90 5.33 -10.38
CA ALA A 316 -10.87 4.30 -10.37
C ALA A 316 -10.94 3.44 -9.09
N THR A 317 -10.78 2.11 -9.25
CA THR A 317 -10.72 1.20 -8.11
C THR A 317 -9.32 1.25 -7.47
N PRO A 318 -9.18 1.66 -6.19
CA PRO A 318 -7.87 1.74 -5.54
C PRO A 318 -7.41 0.39 -5.00
N ILE A 319 -6.13 0.07 -5.17
CA ILE A 319 -5.46 -1.08 -4.54
C ILE A 319 -4.18 -0.59 -3.85
N LEU A 320 -4.14 -0.62 -2.52
CA LEU A 320 -3.02 -0.06 -1.76
C LEU A 320 -2.10 -1.16 -1.21
N CYS A 321 -0.80 -1.09 -1.50
CA CYS A 321 0.18 -1.98 -0.88
C CYS A 321 0.59 -1.44 0.50
N VAL A 322 0.27 -2.18 1.55
CA VAL A 322 0.48 -1.75 2.93
C VAL A 322 1.38 -2.74 3.67
N GLN A 323 2.36 -2.22 4.41
CA GLN A 323 3.20 -3.06 5.25
C GLN A 323 2.52 -3.35 6.59
N THR A 324 2.67 -4.57 7.11
CA THR A 324 2.29 -4.86 8.49
C THR A 324 3.14 -4.06 9.48
N ARG A 325 2.53 -3.66 10.61
CA ARG A 325 3.20 -2.84 11.63
C ARG A 325 4.36 -3.54 12.33
N LYS A 326 4.27 -4.86 12.45
CA LYS A 326 5.28 -5.70 13.09
C LYS A 326 5.80 -6.69 12.08
N GLU A 327 7.04 -7.12 12.27
CA GLU A 327 7.50 -8.35 11.67
C GLU A 327 6.61 -9.49 12.15
N MET A 328 6.16 -10.29 11.20
CA MET A 328 5.33 -11.45 11.46
C MET A 328 6.17 -12.68 11.18
N LYS A 329 6.06 -13.70 12.04
CA LYS A 329 6.64 -15.01 11.75
C LYS A 329 5.99 -15.57 10.48
N PRO A 330 6.70 -16.45 9.74
CA PRO A 330 6.08 -17.20 8.67
C PRO A 330 4.81 -17.90 9.16
N GLY A 331 3.77 -17.85 8.33
CA GLY A 331 2.43 -18.34 8.65
C GLY A 331 1.35 -17.54 7.95
N LYS A 332 0.13 -18.05 8.02
CA LYS A 332 -1.05 -17.39 7.46
C LYS A 332 -1.34 -16.08 8.21
N LEU A 333 -1.78 -15.06 7.48
CA LEU A 333 -2.34 -13.84 8.05
C LEU A 333 -3.87 -13.90 8.04
N GLU A 334 -4.47 -13.33 9.07
CA GLU A 334 -5.92 -13.23 9.25
C GLU A 334 -6.38 -11.77 9.10
N ALA A 335 -7.65 -11.57 8.73
CA ALA A 335 -8.24 -10.26 8.49
C ALA A 335 -8.22 -9.33 9.72
N SER A 336 -8.03 -9.87 10.93
CA SER A 336 -7.84 -9.08 12.15
C SER A 336 -6.65 -8.11 12.08
N ILE A 337 -5.71 -8.33 11.16
CA ILE A 337 -4.58 -7.41 10.92
C ILE A 337 -5.01 -6.06 10.31
N LEU A 338 -6.21 -6.01 9.71
CA LEU A 338 -6.76 -4.81 9.08
C LEU A 338 -7.36 -3.83 10.10
N ALA A 339 -7.83 -4.38 11.23
CA ALA A 339 -8.61 -3.65 12.23
C ALA A 339 -7.89 -2.38 12.73
N GLY A 340 -8.61 -1.26 12.67
CA GLY A 340 -8.22 0.04 13.21
C GLY A 340 -7.31 0.87 12.32
N SER A 341 -6.87 0.40 11.15
CA SER A 341 -6.10 1.24 10.21
C SER A 341 -6.39 1.02 8.75
N LEU A 342 -7.02 -0.10 8.41
CA LEU A 342 -7.42 -0.44 7.05
C LEU A 342 -8.92 -0.74 7.01
N ASP A 343 -9.70 -0.17 7.94
CA ASP A 343 -11.16 -0.39 8.03
C ASP A 343 -11.91 0.17 6.81
N PHE A 344 -11.28 1.07 6.06
CA PHE A 344 -11.81 1.55 4.77
C PHE A 344 -11.74 0.48 3.68
N ALA A 345 -10.86 -0.53 3.81
CA ALA A 345 -10.67 -1.56 2.80
C ALA A 345 -11.83 -2.56 2.85
N GLN A 346 -12.49 -2.75 1.71
CA GLN A 346 -13.62 -3.66 1.58
C GLN A 346 -13.19 -5.04 1.04
N GLN A 347 -11.96 -5.12 0.51
CA GLN A 347 -11.33 -6.36 0.07
C GLN A 347 -9.82 -6.35 0.34
N TRP A 348 -9.23 -7.52 0.51
CA TRP A 348 -7.83 -7.65 0.93
C TRP A 348 -7.13 -8.88 0.36
N LEU A 349 -5.85 -8.71 0.07
CA LEU A 349 -4.89 -9.78 -0.20
C LEU A 349 -3.83 -9.73 0.90
N LEU A 350 -3.85 -10.71 1.81
CA LEU A 350 -2.86 -10.81 2.88
C LEU A 350 -1.75 -11.75 2.45
N VAL A 351 -0.52 -11.26 2.48
CA VAL A 351 0.67 -11.97 1.99
C VAL A 351 1.69 -12.09 3.11
N ASN A 352 2.08 -13.32 3.41
CA ASN A 352 3.18 -13.60 4.34
C ASN A 352 3.97 -14.81 3.86
N ARG A 353 5.12 -15.09 4.47
CA ARG A 353 5.92 -16.24 4.10
C ARG A 353 5.31 -17.54 4.67
N ARG A 354 5.39 -18.64 3.93
CA ARG A 354 5.13 -20.00 4.46
C ARG A 354 6.33 -20.54 5.23
N GLN A 355 7.53 -20.14 4.82
CA GLN A 355 8.80 -20.53 5.41
C GLN A 355 9.78 -19.35 5.45
N ASP A 356 10.80 -19.43 6.29
CA ASP A 356 11.86 -18.42 6.33
C ASP A 356 12.54 -18.29 4.95
N TYR A 357 12.92 -17.06 4.61
CA TYR A 357 13.65 -16.82 3.37
C TYR A 357 15.07 -17.35 3.48
N ALA A 358 15.49 -18.16 2.51
CA ALA A 358 16.91 -18.50 2.34
C ALA A 358 17.60 -17.37 1.54
N PRO A 359 18.51 -16.58 2.14
CA PRO A 359 19.19 -15.50 1.44
C PRO A 359 19.92 -16.00 0.19
N GLY A 360 19.78 -15.28 -0.93
CA GLY A 360 20.42 -15.63 -2.19
C GLY A 360 19.74 -16.76 -2.97
N SER A 361 18.69 -17.40 -2.44
CA SER A 361 17.95 -18.44 -3.17
C SER A 361 17.25 -17.88 -4.41
N GLY A 362 16.63 -16.69 -4.28
CA GLY A 362 15.67 -16.17 -5.27
C GLY A 362 14.30 -16.85 -5.17
N GLU A 363 14.09 -17.71 -4.17
CA GLU A 363 12.88 -18.50 -4.01
C GLU A 363 12.06 -17.99 -2.82
N HIS A 364 10.78 -17.75 -3.06
CA HIS A 364 9.85 -17.26 -2.06
C HIS A 364 8.65 -18.18 -1.99
N ARG A 365 8.36 -18.72 -0.81
CA ARG A 365 7.12 -19.46 -0.57
C ARG A 365 6.20 -18.60 0.29
N LEU A 366 5.05 -18.22 -0.25
CA LEU A 366 4.13 -17.27 0.36
C LEU A 366 2.76 -17.90 0.66
N TRP A 367 2.13 -17.48 1.74
CA TRP A 367 0.69 -17.62 1.95
C TRP A 367 0.00 -16.39 1.35
N LEU A 368 -1.07 -16.62 0.59
CA LEU A 368 -1.97 -15.61 0.06
C LEU A 368 -3.38 -15.88 0.59
N THR A 369 -3.87 -15.00 1.46
CA THR A 369 -5.25 -15.03 1.96
C THR A 369 -6.04 -13.92 1.27
N LEU A 370 -7.13 -14.26 0.60
CA LEU A 370 -8.08 -13.32 0.02
C LEU A 370 -9.33 -13.22 0.91
N GLY A 371 -9.92 -12.03 1.01
CA GLY A 371 -11.29 -11.86 1.46
C GLY A 371 -11.87 -10.52 1.02
N GLY A 372 -13.20 -10.41 1.04
CA GLY A 372 -13.89 -9.15 0.79
C GLY A 372 -15.36 -9.18 1.16
N TYR A 373 -15.99 -8.01 1.16
CA TYR A 373 -17.40 -7.84 1.58
C TYR A 373 -18.40 -8.41 0.58
N ALA A 374 -17.98 -8.61 -0.68
CA ALA A 374 -18.77 -9.33 -1.67
C ALA A 374 -18.82 -10.86 -1.43
N GLY A 375 -18.21 -11.37 -0.36
CA GLY A 375 -18.26 -12.79 0.01
C GLY A 375 -17.23 -13.64 -0.72
N GLN A 376 -16.39 -13.04 -1.56
CA GLN A 376 -15.20 -13.69 -2.09
C GLN A 376 -14.18 -13.95 -0.98
N GLY A 377 -13.51 -15.09 -1.06
CA GLY A 377 -12.48 -15.45 -0.12
C GLY A 377 -11.76 -16.72 -0.57
N GLY A 378 -10.55 -16.89 -0.09
CA GLY A 378 -9.78 -18.09 -0.38
C GLY A 378 -8.38 -18.04 0.17
N GLU A 379 -7.75 -19.21 0.20
CA GLU A 379 -6.40 -19.40 0.68
C GLU A 379 -5.62 -20.17 -0.37
N TRP A 380 -4.47 -19.63 -0.70
CA TRP A 380 -3.51 -20.28 -1.56
C TRP A 380 -2.14 -20.12 -0.94
N GLY A 381 -1.21 -20.93 -1.41
CA GLY A 381 0.15 -20.50 -1.29
C GLY A 381 0.84 -20.42 -2.64
N VAL A 382 1.75 -19.46 -2.71
CA VAL A 382 2.30 -18.94 -3.93
C VAL A 382 3.80 -19.09 -3.83
N ASP A 383 4.35 -19.95 -4.67
CA ASP A 383 5.79 -20.02 -4.87
C ASP A 383 6.19 -19.05 -5.97
N VAL A 384 7.15 -18.19 -5.66
CA VAL A 384 7.70 -17.20 -6.57
C VAL A 384 9.19 -17.44 -6.71
N GLU A 385 9.63 -17.62 -7.95
CA GLU A 385 11.04 -17.66 -8.30
C GLU A 385 11.44 -16.35 -9.00
N GLU A 386 12.22 -15.53 -8.30
CA GLU A 386 12.77 -14.28 -8.82
C GLU A 386 14.10 -14.48 -9.57
N GLY A 387 14.64 -15.70 -9.55
CA GLY A 387 15.98 -16.00 -10.01
C GLY A 387 17.07 -15.34 -9.15
N ARG A 388 18.32 -15.46 -9.58
CA ARG A 388 19.49 -14.92 -8.88
C ARG A 388 20.17 -13.88 -9.75
N LEU A 389 20.86 -12.93 -9.12
CA LEU A 389 21.73 -11.99 -9.84
C LEU A 389 22.89 -12.70 -10.56
N THR A 390 23.29 -13.87 -10.06
CA THR A 390 24.32 -14.72 -10.64
C THR A 390 23.71 -15.94 -11.33
N GLY A 391 24.34 -16.45 -12.38
CA GLY A 391 23.89 -17.64 -13.12
C GLY A 391 22.94 -17.31 -14.27
N VAL A 392 21.80 -18.02 -14.35
CA VAL A 392 20.80 -17.92 -15.45
C VAL A 392 20.08 -16.56 -15.46
N GLY A 393 20.29 -15.74 -14.44
CA GLY A 393 19.73 -14.40 -14.32
C GLY A 393 18.44 -14.35 -13.50
N ARG A 394 17.89 -13.14 -13.37
CA ARG A 394 16.64 -12.90 -12.66
C ARG A 394 15.48 -13.23 -13.57
N ARG A 395 14.45 -13.90 -13.02
CA ARG A 395 13.22 -14.26 -13.73
C ARG A 395 12.01 -13.96 -12.87
N TRP A 396 10.80 -14.19 -13.38
CA TRP A 396 9.57 -14.12 -12.60
C TRP A 396 8.73 -15.33 -12.91
N GLN A 397 8.72 -16.33 -12.04
CA GLN A 397 7.88 -17.51 -12.22
C GLN A 397 7.03 -17.72 -10.98
N THR A 398 5.74 -17.98 -11.17
CA THR A 398 4.79 -18.18 -10.08
C THR A 398 4.09 -19.52 -10.21
N ILE A 399 3.96 -20.23 -9.10
CA ILE A 399 3.17 -21.46 -8.97
C ILE A 399 2.20 -21.26 -7.81
N VAL A 400 0.92 -21.48 -8.06
CA VAL A 400 -0.12 -21.38 -7.04
C VAL A 400 -0.54 -22.78 -6.62
N HIS A 401 -0.65 -22.98 -5.31
CA HIS A 401 -1.03 -24.23 -4.67
C HIS A 401 -2.30 -24.03 -3.86
N GLU A 402 -3.16 -25.05 -3.85
CA GLU A 402 -4.36 -25.07 -3.02
C GLU A 402 -4.00 -25.21 -1.54
N ALA A 403 -4.75 -24.54 -0.66
CA ALA A 403 -4.47 -24.55 0.78
C ALA A 403 -4.42 -25.95 1.40
N GLU A 404 -5.22 -26.89 0.91
CA GLU A 404 -5.27 -28.27 1.41
C GLU A 404 -3.93 -28.99 1.20
N THR A 405 -3.38 -28.92 -0.02
CA THR A 405 -2.07 -29.54 -0.35
C THR A 405 -0.92 -29.02 0.53
N LEU A 406 -1.05 -27.80 1.03
CA LEU A 406 -0.04 -27.15 1.86
C LEU A 406 -0.15 -27.54 3.34
N ARG A 407 -1.34 -27.95 3.80
CA ARG A 407 -1.50 -28.52 5.14
C ARG A 407 -0.73 -29.83 5.23
N ASP A 408 -0.85 -30.67 4.21
CA ASP A 408 -0.12 -31.93 4.09
C ASP A 408 1.40 -31.69 4.01
N GLU A 409 1.84 -30.72 3.21
CA GLU A 409 3.27 -30.35 3.15
C GLU A 409 3.78 -29.86 4.51
N ALA A 410 3.03 -28.97 5.18
CA ALA A 410 3.41 -28.43 6.48
C ALA A 410 3.44 -29.51 7.57
N GLU A 411 2.52 -30.47 7.55
CA GLU A 411 2.51 -31.61 8.46
C GLU A 411 3.72 -32.51 8.21
N ARG A 412 4.02 -32.84 6.95
CA ARG A 412 5.23 -33.59 6.58
C ARG A 412 6.51 -32.89 7.00
N LEU A 413 6.60 -31.56 6.85
CA LEU A 413 7.76 -30.78 7.28
C LEU A 413 7.89 -30.75 8.81
N LYS A 414 6.78 -30.61 9.54
CA LYS A 414 6.78 -30.70 11.02
C LYS A 414 7.21 -32.08 11.48
N ASP A 415 6.70 -33.12 10.86
CA ASP A 415 7.06 -34.51 11.15
C ASP A 415 8.54 -34.78 10.85
N ALA A 416 9.05 -34.30 9.72
CA ALA A 416 10.46 -34.39 9.36
C ALA A 416 11.36 -33.62 10.33
N ALA A 417 10.99 -32.38 10.69
CA ALA A 417 11.74 -31.58 11.66
C ALA A 417 11.72 -32.19 13.06
N MET A 418 10.60 -32.79 13.47
CA MET A 418 10.48 -33.50 14.73
C MET A 418 11.32 -34.78 14.72
N ASP A 419 11.28 -35.54 13.62
CA ASP A 419 12.11 -36.73 13.41
C ASP A 419 13.59 -36.38 13.50
N GLU A 420 14.04 -35.33 12.82
CA GLU A 420 15.44 -34.90 12.86
C GLU A 420 15.89 -34.42 14.25
N ARG A 421 15.01 -33.72 14.99
CA ARG A 421 15.28 -33.37 16.39
C ARG A 421 15.42 -34.61 17.28
N MET A 422 14.58 -35.63 17.08
CA MET A 422 14.67 -36.89 17.81
C MET A 422 15.95 -37.64 17.45
N ARG A 423 16.29 -37.73 16.17
CA ARG A 423 17.54 -38.31 15.67
C ARG A 423 18.76 -37.62 16.27
N SER A 424 18.78 -36.28 16.26
CA SER A 424 19.87 -35.49 16.86
C SER A 424 20.06 -35.77 18.36
N ARG A 425 18.96 -35.94 19.12
CA ARG A 425 19.05 -36.32 20.55
C ARG A 425 19.57 -37.73 20.76
N ILE A 426 19.21 -38.68 19.89
CA ILE A 426 19.76 -40.05 19.92
C ILE A 426 21.25 -40.02 19.62
N ARG A 427 21.67 -39.29 18.58
CA ARG A 427 23.10 -39.13 18.23
C ARG A 427 23.89 -38.58 19.42
N LEU A 428 23.43 -37.47 20.02
CA LEU A 428 24.09 -36.88 21.18
C LEU A 428 24.20 -37.88 22.35
N ALA A 429 23.11 -38.55 22.69
CA ALA A 429 23.09 -39.52 23.79
C ALA A 429 24.00 -40.73 23.54
N MET A 430 24.12 -41.20 22.28
CA MET A 430 25.04 -42.27 21.92
C MET A 430 26.49 -41.81 22.00
N THR A 431 26.80 -40.58 21.56
CA THR A 431 28.13 -39.97 21.69
C THR A 431 28.53 -39.84 23.16
N ASP A 432 27.64 -39.36 24.02
CA ASP A 432 27.90 -39.17 25.45
C ASP A 432 28.14 -40.48 26.20
N LEU A 433 27.42 -41.55 25.84
CA LEU A 433 27.57 -42.87 26.45
C LEU A 433 28.82 -43.61 25.96
N GLY A 434 29.26 -43.34 24.73
CA GLY A 434 30.29 -44.11 24.04
C GLY A 434 29.83 -45.52 23.63
N GLU A 435 30.52 -46.10 22.64
CA GLU A 435 30.17 -47.41 22.05
C GLU A 435 30.14 -48.55 23.08
N ALA A 436 30.99 -48.47 24.11
CA ALA A 436 31.08 -49.48 25.17
C ALA A 436 29.81 -49.57 26.03
N HIS A 437 29.00 -48.51 26.11
CA HIS A 437 27.85 -48.42 27.01
C HIS A 437 26.51 -48.11 26.32
N ALA A 438 26.52 -47.84 25.01
CA ALA A 438 25.34 -47.51 24.21
C ALA A 438 24.42 -48.74 23.96
N THR A 439 23.68 -49.15 25.00
CA THR A 439 22.55 -50.08 24.87
C THR A 439 21.27 -49.31 24.55
N LYS A 440 20.31 -49.92 23.83
CA LYS A 440 19.03 -49.26 23.47
C LYS A 440 18.32 -48.65 24.70
N LEU A 441 18.35 -49.34 25.84
CA LEU A 441 17.76 -48.85 27.09
C LEU A 441 18.50 -47.63 27.65
N ARG A 442 19.84 -47.70 27.76
CA ARG A 442 20.64 -46.57 28.27
C ARG A 442 20.57 -45.35 27.38
N VAL A 443 20.57 -45.53 26.05
CA VAL A 443 20.41 -44.41 25.12
C VAL A 443 19.04 -43.76 25.32
N ARG A 444 17.96 -44.56 25.45
CA ARG A 444 16.62 -44.03 25.74
C ARG A 444 16.59 -43.19 27.01
N GLU A 445 17.15 -43.73 28.09
CA GLU A 445 17.23 -43.05 29.40
C GLU A 445 18.01 -41.75 29.30
N ASN A 446 19.15 -41.77 28.60
CA ASN A 446 20.00 -40.60 28.41
C ASN A 446 19.38 -39.55 27.46
N CYS A 447 18.56 -39.95 26.49
CA CYS A 447 17.84 -39.01 25.61
C CYS A 447 16.68 -38.27 26.28
N GLY A 448 16.17 -38.76 27.43
CA GLY A 448 15.00 -38.21 28.11
C GLY A 448 13.71 -38.23 27.27
N MET A 449 13.60 -39.16 26.32
CA MET A 449 12.44 -39.25 25.41
C MET A 449 11.39 -40.26 25.90
N ASN A 450 10.12 -40.00 25.57
CA ASN A 450 9.05 -40.98 25.74
C ASN A 450 9.37 -42.27 24.95
N GLY A 451 9.11 -43.43 25.56
CA GLY A 451 9.48 -44.74 24.99
C GLY A 451 8.94 -45.00 23.58
N THR A 452 7.70 -44.59 23.27
CA THR A 452 7.09 -44.79 21.95
C THR A 452 7.76 -43.93 20.88
N LYS A 453 8.02 -42.65 21.19
CA LYS A 453 8.73 -41.72 20.28
C LYS A 453 10.17 -42.16 20.05
N PHE A 454 10.85 -42.57 21.12
CA PHE A 454 12.21 -43.11 21.04
C PHE A 454 12.26 -44.37 20.16
N ALA A 455 11.37 -45.34 20.39
CA ALA A 455 11.37 -46.59 19.62
C ALA A 455 11.20 -46.31 18.13
N ARG A 456 10.23 -45.47 17.73
CA ARG A 456 10.01 -45.10 16.33
C ARG A 456 11.22 -44.43 15.69
N ALA A 457 11.83 -43.45 16.37
CA ALA A 457 13.01 -42.75 15.85
C ALA A 457 14.25 -43.68 15.79
N TRP A 458 14.45 -44.50 16.82
CA TRP A 458 15.52 -45.49 16.88
C TRP A 458 15.42 -46.50 15.74
N ASP A 459 14.25 -47.09 15.53
CA ASP A 459 14.05 -48.12 14.52
C ASP A 459 14.25 -47.53 13.11
N ARG A 460 13.87 -46.26 12.88
CA ARG A 460 14.19 -45.52 11.66
C ARG A 460 15.68 -45.30 11.46
N MET A 461 16.42 -44.96 12.51
CA MET A 461 17.88 -44.78 12.43
C MET A 461 18.60 -46.11 12.16
N VAL A 462 18.15 -47.21 12.74
CA VAL A 462 18.66 -48.56 12.45
C VAL A 462 18.36 -48.96 11.01
N ALA A 463 17.12 -48.76 10.55
CA ALA A 463 16.72 -49.05 9.16
C ALA A 463 17.48 -48.18 8.14
N ALA A 464 17.80 -46.93 8.48
CA ALA A 464 18.60 -46.03 7.66
C ALA A 464 20.11 -46.33 7.70
N GLY A 465 20.55 -47.33 8.49
CA GLY A 465 21.97 -47.64 8.65
C GLY A 465 22.77 -46.57 9.41
N GLU A 466 22.11 -45.66 10.12
CA GLU A 466 22.78 -44.66 10.97
C GLU A 466 23.24 -45.26 12.31
N ILE A 467 22.57 -46.33 12.75
CA ILE A 467 22.90 -47.07 13.96
C ILE A 467 23.08 -48.53 13.61
N GLU A 468 24.21 -49.10 13.99
CA GLU A 468 24.52 -50.51 13.79
C GLU A 468 24.66 -51.24 15.12
N LYS A 469 24.14 -52.47 15.16
CA LYS A 469 24.32 -53.37 16.31
C LYS A 469 25.73 -53.97 16.27
N ILE A 470 26.51 -53.76 17.33
CA ILE A 470 27.83 -54.38 17.50
C ILE A 470 27.64 -55.84 17.89
N VAL A 471 28.26 -56.75 17.12
CA VAL A 471 28.32 -58.17 17.47
C VAL A 471 29.35 -58.34 18.58
N ASN A 472 28.91 -58.59 19.82
CA ASN A 472 29.80 -58.83 20.94
C ASN A 472 30.30 -60.27 20.94
N GLU A 473 31.63 -60.47 20.94
CA GLU A 473 32.22 -61.82 20.86
C GLU A 473 32.24 -62.60 22.19
N LYS A 474 32.07 -61.96 23.36
CA LYS A 474 31.90 -62.64 24.66
C LYS A 474 31.30 -61.70 25.73
N GLN A 475 30.32 -62.20 26.50
CA GLN A 475 29.88 -61.74 27.85
C GLN A 475 28.87 -60.59 28.08
N SER A 476 28.28 -59.91 27.09
CA SER A 476 27.17 -58.97 27.39
C SER A 476 25.80 -59.55 27.00
N CYS A 477 24.86 -59.62 27.95
CA CYS A 477 23.49 -60.08 27.72
C CYS A 477 22.61 -59.08 26.95
N TYR A 478 23.10 -57.86 26.68
CA TYR A 478 22.36 -56.84 25.95
C TYR A 478 23.09 -56.40 24.67
N PRO A 479 22.37 -56.20 23.55
CA PRO A 479 22.97 -55.66 22.33
C PRO A 479 23.53 -54.26 22.59
N ARG A 480 24.75 -54.02 22.10
CA ARG A 480 25.35 -52.68 22.03
C ARG A 480 25.22 -52.15 20.61
N TYR A 481 25.22 -50.83 20.50
CA TYR A 481 25.04 -50.14 19.22
C TYR A 481 26.09 -49.05 19.09
N ARG A 482 26.53 -48.79 17.85
CA ARG A 482 27.38 -47.65 17.50
C ARG A 482 26.70 -46.78 16.45
N LEU A 483 27.03 -45.50 16.46
CA LEU A 483 26.69 -44.62 15.35
C LEU A 483 27.62 -44.98 14.19
N ILE A 484 27.04 -45.27 13.03
CA ILE A 484 27.82 -45.25 11.80
C ILE A 484 27.98 -43.77 11.48
N THR A 485 29.20 -43.25 11.70
CA THR A 485 29.56 -41.98 11.06
C THR A 485 29.39 -42.25 9.58
N PRO A 486 28.50 -41.55 8.85
CA PRO A 486 28.41 -41.74 7.42
C PRO A 486 29.84 -41.61 6.93
N ALA A 487 30.40 -42.70 6.38
CA ALA A 487 31.71 -42.66 5.78
C ALA A 487 31.64 -41.42 4.91
N GLN A 488 32.47 -40.39 5.19
CA GLN A 488 32.53 -39.22 4.34
C GLN A 488 32.54 -39.80 2.94
N GLU A 489 31.45 -39.63 2.19
CA GLU A 489 31.40 -40.14 0.83
C GLU A 489 32.68 -39.57 0.24
N LYS A 490 33.62 -40.47 -0.08
CA LYS A 490 34.82 -40.07 -0.78
C LYS A 490 34.22 -39.41 -2.01
N ASN A 491 34.23 -38.08 -2.02
CA ASN A 491 34.13 -37.31 -3.23
C ASN A 491 35.30 -37.82 -4.05
N ASP A 492 35.05 -38.87 -4.83
CA ASP A 492 35.97 -39.35 -5.82
C ASP A 492 36.25 -38.13 -6.69
N ALA A 493 37.47 -37.65 -6.53
CA ALA A 493 37.97 -36.46 -7.16
C ALA A 493 37.76 -36.62 -8.65
N VAL A 494 36.84 -35.85 -9.22
CA VAL A 494 37.01 -35.38 -10.58
C VAL A 494 38.21 -34.44 -10.53
N GLU A 495 39.37 -35.00 -10.88
CA GLU A 495 40.60 -34.27 -11.13
C GLU A 495 40.32 -33.13 -12.12
N SER A 496 40.50 -31.90 -11.65
CA SER A 496 40.94 -30.79 -12.50
C SER A 496 41.76 -29.81 -11.65
N SER A 497 43.07 -30.07 -11.64
CA SER A 497 44.12 -29.08 -11.40
C SER A 497 44.07 -27.94 -12.44
N PRO A 498 44.73 -26.77 -12.26
CA PRO A 498 45.96 -26.60 -11.46
C PRO A 498 46.03 -25.39 -10.52
N THR A 499 46.70 -25.66 -9.41
CA THR A 499 47.84 -24.92 -8.83
C THR A 499 47.93 -23.41 -9.12
N VAL A 500 47.63 -22.61 -8.09
CA VAL A 500 48.07 -21.21 -8.01
C VAL A 500 48.98 -21.05 -6.80
N GLU A 501 50.21 -20.63 -7.07
CA GLU A 501 51.28 -20.33 -6.13
C GLU A 501 50.87 -19.26 -5.11
N LYS A 502 51.14 -19.54 -3.83
CA LYS A 502 51.08 -18.55 -2.75
C LYS A 502 52.36 -17.73 -2.73
N SER A 503 52.29 -16.49 -3.20
CA SER A 503 53.27 -15.46 -2.85
C SER A 503 52.77 -14.66 -1.64
N ARG A 504 53.48 -14.79 -0.52
CA ARG A 504 53.37 -13.90 0.65
C ARG A 504 54.11 -12.60 0.34
N VAL A 505 53.43 -11.45 0.42
CA VAL A 505 54.06 -10.16 0.73
C VAL A 505 53.17 -9.37 1.68
N SER A 506 53.76 -9.01 2.81
CA SER A 506 53.28 -8.13 3.87
C SER A 506 53.52 -6.66 3.52
N GLY A 507 52.57 -5.78 3.85
CA GLY A 507 52.81 -4.33 3.97
C GLY A 507 51.52 -3.50 4.04
N PRO A 508 51.36 -2.58 5.00
CA PRO A 508 50.23 -1.65 5.03
C PRO A 508 50.56 -0.40 4.21
N VAL A 509 49.65 0.01 3.32
CA VAL A 509 49.78 1.27 2.56
C VAL A 509 48.59 2.16 2.89
N ASN A 510 48.89 3.34 3.45
CA ASN A 510 47.97 4.44 3.70
C ASN A 510 47.44 5.03 2.37
N PRO A 511 46.24 5.64 2.35
CA PRO A 511 45.69 6.27 1.16
C PRO A 511 46.27 7.68 0.95
N PRO A 512 46.54 8.11 -0.30
CA PRO A 512 46.73 9.51 -0.59
C PRO A 512 45.40 10.16 -0.99
N THR A 513 45.04 11.19 -0.22
CA THR A 513 44.33 12.37 -0.69
C THR A 513 45.03 13.00 -1.90
N SER A 514 44.28 13.33 -2.96
CA SER A 514 44.55 14.52 -3.75
C SER A 514 43.30 15.01 -4.48
N THR A 515 43.16 16.32 -4.41
CA THR A 515 42.24 17.23 -5.06
C THR A 515 42.68 17.57 -6.48
N ASP A 516 41.78 18.23 -7.21
CA ASP A 516 41.97 19.00 -8.45
C ASP A 516 42.11 18.19 -9.75
N ALA A 517 41.67 18.63 -10.93
CA ALA A 517 40.72 19.63 -11.40
C ALA A 517 40.71 19.49 -12.95
N LEU A 518 39.64 19.99 -13.58
CA LEU A 518 39.60 20.52 -14.96
C LEU A 518 39.62 19.57 -16.18
N GLN A 519 38.58 19.80 -17.01
CA GLN A 519 38.62 20.00 -18.48
C GLN A 519 38.99 18.82 -19.40
N ASN A 520 38.00 18.32 -20.14
CA ASN A 520 37.76 18.71 -21.54
C ASN A 520 36.78 17.76 -22.25
N ALA A 521 35.83 18.34 -22.99
CA ALA A 521 35.12 17.69 -24.09
C ALA A 521 36.08 17.49 -25.28
N PRO A 522 35.77 16.60 -26.24
CA PRO A 522 35.08 17.10 -27.42
C PRO A 522 34.03 16.16 -28.06
N THR A 523 33.05 16.84 -28.64
CA THR A 523 32.28 16.57 -29.86
C THR A 523 32.73 15.43 -30.78
N GLY A 524 31.77 14.59 -31.20
CA GLY A 524 31.89 13.69 -32.35
C GLY A 524 30.55 13.06 -32.77
N GLN A 525 29.74 13.77 -33.54
CA GLN A 525 28.90 13.21 -34.63
C GLN A 525 29.75 13.27 -35.93
N PRO A 526 29.53 12.48 -37.01
CA PRO A 526 28.21 12.07 -37.53
C PRO A 526 28.13 10.65 -38.13
N ASN A 527 26.92 10.17 -38.44
CA ASN A 527 26.57 9.84 -39.83
C ASN A 527 25.10 9.43 -40.01
N LEU A 528 24.46 10.12 -40.95
CA LEU A 528 23.25 9.70 -41.63
C LEU A 528 23.54 8.44 -42.46
N ALA A 529 22.63 7.47 -42.41
CA ALA A 529 22.45 6.51 -43.49
C ALA A 529 20.95 6.32 -43.77
N GLN A 530 20.58 6.75 -44.97
CA GLN A 530 19.30 6.51 -45.62
C GLN A 530 19.18 5.03 -46.02
N GLY A 531 17.99 4.45 -45.89
CA GLY A 531 17.63 3.14 -46.47
C GLY A 531 16.13 2.93 -46.34
N LYS A 532 15.34 3.43 -47.30
CA LYS A 532 14.64 2.64 -48.33
C LYS A 532 13.79 1.48 -47.77
N SER A 533 12.49 1.72 -47.79
CA SER A 533 11.40 0.75 -47.79
C SER A 533 11.52 -0.26 -48.94
N PRO A 534 10.89 -1.43 -48.78
CA PRO A 534 9.89 -1.79 -49.77
C PRO A 534 8.57 -2.32 -49.18
N THR A 535 7.52 -1.82 -49.79
CA THR A 535 6.17 -2.36 -49.93
C THR A 535 6.17 -3.84 -50.35
N ALA A 536 5.36 -4.66 -49.67
CA ALA A 536 4.85 -5.91 -50.20
C ALA A 536 3.46 -6.21 -49.59
N THR A 537 2.44 -5.75 -50.30
CA THR A 537 1.04 -6.16 -50.22
C THR A 537 0.89 -7.53 -50.88
N GLN A 538 0.26 -8.51 -50.23
CA GLN A 538 -0.48 -9.62 -50.87
C GLN A 538 -1.45 -10.30 -49.90
N PRO A 539 -2.50 -10.96 -50.42
CA PRO A 539 -3.85 -10.95 -49.84
C PRO A 539 -4.16 -12.16 -48.96
N TRP A 540 -5.02 -11.95 -47.96
CA TRP A 540 -5.66 -13.04 -47.23
C TRP A 540 -6.86 -13.56 -48.02
N VAL A 541 -6.74 -14.82 -48.45
CA VAL A 541 -7.79 -15.64 -49.03
C VAL A 541 -8.72 -16.12 -47.92
N GLY A 542 -10.03 -15.96 -48.14
CA GLY A 542 -11.07 -16.41 -47.23
C GLY A 542 -11.17 -17.93 -47.13
N MET A 543 -11.56 -18.40 -45.95
CA MET A 543 -12.06 -19.75 -45.75
C MET A 543 -13.30 -19.67 -44.85
N CYS A 544 -14.46 -19.80 -45.51
CA CYS A 544 -15.72 -20.18 -44.89
C CYS A 544 -15.71 -21.68 -44.60
N MET A 545 -16.03 -22.08 -43.37
CA MET A 545 -16.71 -23.35 -43.02
C MET A 545 -17.44 -23.10 -41.71
N ASN A 546 -18.75 -22.91 -41.75
CA ASN A 546 -19.81 -23.92 -41.67
C ASN A 546 -20.13 -24.37 -40.24
N ASP A 547 -21.33 -23.98 -39.85
CA ASP A 547 -22.22 -24.54 -38.84
C ASP A 547 -22.08 -26.04 -38.62
N VAL A 548 -22.02 -26.47 -37.36
CA VAL A 548 -22.80 -27.61 -36.82
C VAL A 548 -22.98 -27.40 -35.31
N SER A 549 -24.19 -27.05 -34.88
CA SER A 549 -24.71 -27.45 -33.56
C SER A 549 -25.17 -28.92 -33.65
N PRO A 550 -25.19 -29.64 -32.52
CA PRO A 550 -26.52 -30.02 -32.05
C PRO A 550 -26.71 -29.99 -30.53
N ASN A 551 -27.98 -29.79 -30.21
CA ASN A 551 -28.66 -30.07 -28.94
C ASN A 551 -28.21 -31.35 -28.23
N GLY A 552 -28.27 -31.30 -26.90
CA GLY A 552 -28.30 -32.48 -26.05
C GLY A 552 -28.56 -32.09 -24.60
N ALA A 553 -29.83 -32.10 -24.22
CA ALA A 553 -30.30 -32.06 -22.84
C ALA A 553 -29.80 -33.25 -22.03
N ILE A 554 -29.44 -33.02 -20.75
CA ILE A 554 -30.04 -33.55 -19.51
C ILE A 554 -29.69 -32.54 -18.40
#